data_AF-A0A508AV41-F1
#
_entry.id   AF-A0A508AV41-F1
#
_cell.length_a   1.000
_cell.length_b   1.000
_cell.length_c   1.000
_cell.angle_alpha   90.00
_cell.angle_beta   90.00
_cell.angle_gamma   90.00
#
_symmetry.space_group_name_H-M   'P 1'
#
loop_
_entity.id
_entity.type
_entity.pdbx_description
1 polymer ?
#
loop_
_entity_poly.entity_id
_entity_poly.type
_entity_poly.pdbx_seq_one_letter_code
_entity_poly.pdbx_strand_id
1 'polypeptide(L)'
;MELFRGWRAWLAGLALLAASSPALASYAIYSGRIGGSDITFVVESRNAVQRAIYFYDRYRTPIRLKPAFLHQTRDLGMDELDAAGLPVARLRFDRADFFRSSARLTGTWTDYRSRQALPLELELVAYIDSDDAWPAGRHPLLQAASSERFYFQVPMDESDAAVRTIEVMDKSSGKRWQTLELAQPGCNRGMDTVQVVLERGLTQLRMAQTPYCPGAVFEWDPVAERFEDRLR
;
A
#
# COMPACT_ATOMS: atom_id res chain seq x y z
N MET A 1 28.80 -42.55 -21.00
CA MET A 1 28.60 -41.14 -21.41
C MET A 1 27.39 -40.51 -20.68
N GLU A 2 27.16 -40.84 -19.40
CA GLU A 2 25.98 -40.39 -18.63
C GLU A 2 26.32 -39.44 -17.46
N LEU A 3 27.57 -39.42 -17.00
CA LEU A 3 28.03 -38.57 -15.89
C LEU A 3 28.02 -37.06 -16.20
N PHE A 4 28.09 -36.66 -17.47
CA PHE A 4 28.08 -35.24 -17.86
C PHE A 4 26.68 -34.61 -17.93
N ARG A 5 25.61 -35.41 -17.91
CA ARG A 5 24.23 -34.93 -18.02
C ARG A 5 23.69 -34.41 -16.68
N GLY A 6 24.10 -35.03 -15.57
CA GLY A 6 23.70 -34.62 -14.21
C GLY A 6 24.32 -33.29 -13.77
N TRP A 7 25.60 -33.05 -14.07
CA TRP A 7 26.29 -31.81 -13.67
C TRP A 7 25.67 -30.57 -14.32
N ARG A 8 25.33 -30.64 -15.61
CA ARG A 8 24.68 -29.53 -16.33
C ARG A 8 23.28 -29.23 -15.79
N ALA A 9 22.52 -30.23 -15.37
CA ALA A 9 21.21 -30.06 -14.73
C ALA A 9 21.33 -29.42 -13.33
N TRP A 10 22.35 -29.80 -12.55
CA TRP A 10 22.64 -29.20 -11.25
C TRP A 10 23.09 -27.74 -11.34
N LEU A 11 23.97 -27.41 -12.29
CA LEU A 11 24.38 -26.03 -12.56
C LEU A 11 23.24 -25.18 -13.10
N ALA A 12 22.39 -25.75 -13.97
CA ALA A 12 21.18 -25.07 -14.43
C ALA A 12 20.19 -24.83 -13.29
N GLY A 13 20.01 -25.80 -12.39
CA GLY A 13 19.17 -25.66 -11.19
C GLY A 13 19.67 -24.58 -10.22
N LEU A 14 20.98 -24.54 -9.95
CA LEU A 14 21.61 -23.48 -9.15
C LEU A 14 21.54 -22.11 -9.82
N ALA A 15 21.70 -22.04 -11.14
CA ALA A 15 21.55 -20.79 -11.89
C ALA A 15 20.10 -20.28 -11.92
N LEU A 16 19.11 -21.17 -12.03
CA LEU A 16 17.69 -20.81 -11.95
C LEU A 16 17.29 -20.35 -10.53
N LEU A 17 17.83 -20.98 -9.47
CA LEU A 17 17.62 -20.55 -8.08
C LEU A 17 18.30 -19.21 -7.77
N ALA A 18 19.45 -18.92 -8.39
CA ALA A 18 20.12 -17.62 -8.27
C ALA A 18 19.46 -16.51 -9.12
N ALA A 19 18.75 -16.88 -10.20
CA ALA A 19 18.03 -15.94 -11.05
C ALA A 19 16.60 -15.65 -10.56
N SER A 20 16.06 -16.44 -9.63
CA SER A 20 14.78 -16.16 -8.98
C SER A 20 14.96 -15.20 -7.80
N SER A 21 15.49 -14.00 -8.06
CA SER A 21 15.37 -12.91 -7.09
C SER A 21 13.88 -12.56 -6.96
N PRO A 22 13.28 -12.60 -5.76
CA PRO A 22 11.93 -12.09 -5.60
C PRO A 22 11.93 -10.64 -6.06
N ALA A 23 11.06 -10.27 -7.01
CA ALA A 23 10.97 -8.86 -7.40
C ALA A 23 10.58 -8.05 -6.16
N LEU A 24 11.51 -7.19 -5.77
CA LEU A 24 11.33 -6.28 -4.66
C LEU A 24 10.20 -5.32 -5.03
N ALA A 25 9.35 -5.03 -4.05
CA ALA A 25 8.32 -4.04 -4.25
C ALA A 25 8.94 -2.66 -4.27
N SER A 26 8.31 -1.73 -4.99
CA SER A 26 8.51 -0.31 -4.78
C SER A 26 7.17 0.37 -4.58
N TYR A 27 7.20 1.50 -3.87
CA TYR A 27 6.02 2.29 -3.54
C TYR A 27 6.22 3.71 -4.02
N ALA A 28 5.23 4.25 -4.73
CA ALA A 28 5.20 5.66 -5.09
C ALA A 28 4.00 6.32 -4.41
N ILE A 29 4.26 7.42 -3.71
CA ILE A 29 3.29 8.22 -2.96
C ILE A 29 3.13 9.53 -3.70
N TYR A 30 1.91 9.83 -4.10
CA TYR A 30 1.52 11.02 -4.82
C TYR A 30 0.49 11.82 -4.03
N SER A 31 0.55 13.14 -4.18
CA SER A 31 -0.53 14.06 -3.80
C SER A 31 -1.05 14.77 -5.03
N GLY A 32 -2.34 15.08 -5.07
CA GLY A 32 -2.89 15.82 -6.20
C GLY A 32 -4.40 15.90 -6.14
N ARG A 33 -5.05 15.83 -7.30
CA ARG A 33 -6.48 16.10 -7.44
C ARG A 33 -7.19 15.18 -8.42
N ILE A 34 -8.45 14.90 -8.09
CA ILE A 34 -9.47 14.45 -9.05
C ILE A 34 -10.51 15.57 -9.18
N GLY A 35 -10.54 16.22 -10.35
CA GLY A 35 -11.34 17.43 -10.55
C GLY A 35 -10.93 18.51 -9.54
N GLY A 36 -11.90 18.92 -8.69
CA GLY A 36 -11.66 19.90 -7.62
C GLY A 36 -11.33 19.31 -6.25
N SER A 37 -11.18 17.98 -6.11
CA SER A 37 -11.00 17.33 -4.81
C SER A 37 -9.55 16.85 -4.63
N ASP A 38 -8.93 17.27 -3.53
CA ASP A 38 -7.57 16.83 -3.16
C ASP A 38 -7.56 15.34 -2.78
N ILE A 39 -6.54 14.63 -3.24
CA ILE A 39 -6.32 13.21 -2.98
C ILE A 39 -4.85 12.90 -2.64
N THR A 40 -4.68 11.85 -1.85
CA THR A 40 -3.40 11.14 -1.68
C THR A 40 -3.52 9.79 -2.36
N PHE A 41 -2.58 9.46 -3.25
CA PHE A 41 -2.56 8.22 -4.03
C PHE A 41 -1.26 7.46 -3.76
N VAL A 42 -1.37 6.17 -3.43
CA VAL A 42 -0.23 5.29 -3.18
C VAL A 42 -0.32 4.09 -4.09
N VAL A 43 0.77 3.78 -4.79
CA VAL A 43 0.87 2.61 -5.67
C VAL A 43 2.05 1.74 -5.26
N GLU A 44 1.82 0.44 -5.14
CA GLU A 44 2.83 -0.61 -5.06
C GLU A 44 3.05 -1.20 -6.46
N SER A 45 4.30 -1.21 -6.90
CA SER A 45 4.78 -1.93 -8.07
C SER A 45 5.49 -3.23 -7.62
N ARG A 46 4.99 -4.39 -8.07
CA ARG A 46 5.66 -5.69 -7.86
C ARG A 46 5.40 -6.65 -9.00
N ASN A 47 6.44 -7.20 -9.64
CA ASN A 47 6.32 -8.15 -10.76
C ASN A 47 5.38 -7.66 -11.89
N ALA A 48 5.49 -6.39 -12.29
CA ALA A 48 4.59 -5.72 -13.25
C ALA A 48 3.11 -5.63 -12.83
N VAL A 49 2.75 -6.05 -11.61
CA VAL A 49 1.43 -5.83 -11.03
C VAL A 49 1.46 -4.54 -10.23
N GLN A 50 0.48 -3.69 -10.51
CA GLN A 50 0.22 -2.43 -9.83
C GLN A 50 -0.94 -2.63 -8.87
N ARG A 51 -0.70 -2.40 -7.59
CA ARG A 51 -1.75 -2.31 -6.57
C ARG A 51 -1.78 -0.89 -6.08
N ALA A 52 -2.94 -0.29 -5.95
CA ALA A 52 -3.02 1.08 -5.50
C ALA A 52 -4.18 1.29 -4.56
N ILE A 53 -4.01 2.27 -3.69
CA ILE A 53 -5.04 2.83 -2.85
C ILE A 53 -4.96 4.35 -2.96
N TYR A 54 -6.08 5.01 -2.78
CA TYR A 54 -6.09 6.46 -2.61
C TYR A 54 -7.18 6.87 -1.64
N PHE A 55 -7.15 8.09 -1.16
CA PHE A 55 -8.29 8.69 -0.48
C PHE A 55 -8.45 10.13 -0.90
N TYR A 56 -9.68 10.64 -0.76
CA TYR A 56 -9.91 12.08 -0.74
C TYR A 56 -9.49 12.66 0.59
N ASP A 57 -8.67 13.71 0.57
CA ASP A 57 -8.07 14.30 1.78
C ASP A 57 -9.12 14.81 2.76
N ARG A 58 -10.31 15.16 2.26
CA ARG A 58 -11.46 15.54 3.09
C ARG A 58 -12.02 14.38 3.91
N TYR A 59 -11.98 13.15 3.38
CA TYR A 59 -12.63 11.98 3.98
C TYR A 59 -11.62 11.00 4.63
N ARG A 60 -10.38 10.99 4.14
CA ARG A 60 -9.27 10.16 4.64
C ARG A 60 -9.64 8.69 4.82
N THR A 61 -10.49 8.19 3.92
CA THR A 61 -10.94 6.80 3.90
C THR A 61 -10.27 6.14 2.70
N PRO A 62 -9.32 5.22 2.91
CA PRO A 62 -8.65 4.52 1.82
C PRO A 62 -9.64 3.75 0.95
N ILE A 63 -9.53 3.96 -0.36
CA ILE A 63 -10.29 3.28 -1.41
C ILE A 63 -9.31 2.42 -2.18
N ARG A 64 -9.57 1.11 -2.23
CA ARG A 64 -8.73 0.18 -2.98
C ARG A 64 -9.07 0.24 -4.46
N LEU A 65 -8.02 0.22 -5.28
CA LEU A 65 -8.16 -0.01 -6.70
C LEU A 65 -7.94 -1.49 -7.02
N LYS A 66 -8.67 -1.98 -8.02
CA LYS A 66 -8.43 -3.30 -8.59
C LYS A 66 -6.99 -3.36 -9.12
N PRO A 67 -6.22 -4.41 -8.79
CA PRO A 67 -4.87 -4.57 -9.32
C PRO A 67 -4.87 -4.59 -10.85
N ALA A 68 -3.86 -3.95 -11.44
CA ALA A 68 -3.69 -3.86 -12.89
C ALA A 68 -2.29 -4.32 -13.31
N PHE A 69 -2.18 -4.93 -14.48
CA PHE A 69 -0.89 -5.31 -15.05
C PHE A 69 -0.34 -4.16 -15.89
N LEU A 70 0.88 -3.72 -15.58
CA LEU A 70 1.59 -2.71 -16.34
C LEU A 70 2.38 -3.38 -17.48
N HIS A 71 1.68 -3.74 -18.56
CA HIS A 71 2.33 -4.26 -19.78
C HIS A 71 2.90 -3.15 -20.65
N GLN A 72 2.27 -1.98 -20.60
CA GLN A 72 2.66 -0.76 -21.30
C GLN A 72 2.35 0.42 -20.39
N THR A 73 3.14 1.48 -20.51
CA THR A 73 2.98 2.62 -19.62
C THR A 73 1.87 3.58 -20.03
N ARG A 74 1.39 3.48 -21.27
CA ARG A 74 0.28 4.30 -21.77
C ARG A 74 -1.06 3.64 -21.48
N ASP A 75 -2.04 4.48 -21.16
CA ASP A 75 -3.43 4.08 -20.97
C ASP A 75 -3.64 3.01 -19.87
N LEU A 76 -2.82 3.02 -18.82
CA LEU A 76 -3.07 2.16 -17.67
C LEU A 76 -4.39 2.57 -17.03
N GLY A 77 -5.30 1.61 -16.84
CA GLY A 77 -6.56 1.79 -16.14
C GLY A 77 -6.60 0.99 -14.85
N MET A 78 -7.03 1.62 -13.76
CA MET A 78 -7.29 0.96 -12.48
C MET A 78 -8.72 1.26 -12.03
N ASP A 79 -9.47 0.22 -11.69
CA ASP A 79 -10.87 0.34 -11.31
C ASP A 79 -11.01 0.63 -9.81
N GLU A 80 -11.74 1.67 -9.47
CA GLU A 80 -12.20 1.95 -8.12
C GLU A 80 -13.30 0.95 -7.74
N LEU A 81 -13.18 0.36 -6.54
CA LEU A 81 -14.13 -0.62 -6.03
C LEU A 81 -15.01 -0.02 -4.94
N ASP A 82 -16.30 -0.35 -4.96
CA ASP A 82 -17.19 -0.07 -3.83
C ASP A 82 -16.97 -1.02 -2.65
N ALA A 83 -17.75 -0.85 -1.58
CA ALA A 83 -17.69 -1.69 -0.40
C ALA A 83 -18.07 -3.16 -0.65
N ALA A 84 -18.80 -3.46 -1.74
CA ALA A 84 -19.12 -4.82 -2.18
C ALA A 84 -18.04 -5.41 -3.11
N GLY A 85 -17.00 -4.64 -3.45
CA GLY A 85 -15.93 -5.05 -4.36
C GLY A 85 -16.28 -4.90 -5.84
N LEU A 86 -17.36 -4.17 -6.17
CA LEU A 86 -17.78 -3.94 -7.55
C LEU A 86 -17.13 -2.67 -8.12
N PRO A 87 -16.72 -2.67 -9.40
CA PRO A 87 -16.18 -1.47 -10.05
C PRO A 87 -17.22 -0.34 -10.15
N VAL A 88 -16.88 0.85 -9.65
CA VAL A 88 -17.75 2.05 -9.70
C VAL A 88 -17.19 3.21 -10.51
N ALA A 89 -15.87 3.29 -10.62
CA ALA A 89 -15.20 4.28 -11.44
C ALA A 89 -13.86 3.73 -11.95
N ARG A 90 -13.20 4.48 -12.84
CA ARG A 90 -11.87 4.15 -13.36
C ARG A 90 -10.95 5.35 -13.32
N LEU A 91 -9.77 5.15 -12.76
CA LEU A 91 -8.62 6.04 -12.97
C LEU A 91 -7.89 5.52 -14.21
N ARG A 92 -7.82 6.36 -15.25
CA ARG A 92 -6.99 6.13 -16.44
C ARG A 92 -5.84 7.11 -16.41
N PHE A 93 -4.63 6.62 -16.59
CA PHE A 93 -3.41 7.43 -16.64
C PHE A 93 -2.95 7.58 -18.09
N ASP A 94 -2.57 8.79 -18.49
CA ASP A 94 -2.04 9.05 -19.83
C ASP A 94 -0.68 8.35 -19.99
N ARG A 95 0.11 8.38 -18.91
CA ARG A 95 1.37 7.65 -18.76
C ARG A 95 1.60 7.31 -17.28
N ALA A 96 1.86 6.04 -16.98
CA ALA A 96 2.00 5.51 -15.63
C ALA A 96 3.23 4.61 -15.51
N ASP A 97 4.43 5.22 -15.48
CA ASP A 97 5.66 4.48 -15.24
C ASP A 97 5.90 4.25 -13.71
N PHE A 98 5.25 5.03 -12.83
CA PHE A 98 5.31 4.94 -11.35
C PHE A 98 6.73 4.89 -10.72
N PHE A 99 7.72 5.42 -11.43
CA PHE A 99 9.10 5.55 -10.92
C PHE A 99 9.35 6.94 -10.35
N ARG A 100 10.45 7.09 -9.60
CA ARG A 100 10.95 8.40 -9.13
C ARG A 100 11.10 9.45 -10.24
N SER A 101 11.44 9.04 -11.47
CA SER A 101 11.52 9.94 -12.64
C SER A 101 10.16 10.42 -13.14
N SER A 102 9.07 9.78 -12.73
CA SER A 102 7.69 10.13 -13.06
C SER A 102 7.11 11.07 -12.01
N ALA A 103 7.68 12.28 -11.96
CA ALA A 103 7.34 13.28 -10.96
C ALA A 103 5.88 13.77 -11.04
N ARG A 104 5.26 13.68 -12.22
CA ARG A 104 3.85 14.05 -12.43
C ARG A 104 3.13 12.93 -13.18
N LEU A 105 1.91 12.62 -12.74
CA LEU A 105 0.97 11.78 -13.46
C LEU A 105 -0.25 12.61 -13.83
N THR A 106 -0.76 12.40 -15.04
CA THR A 106 -2.00 12.99 -15.52
C THR A 106 -2.93 11.91 -16.04
N GLY A 107 -4.21 12.22 -16.10
CA GLY A 107 -5.19 11.32 -16.68
C GLY A 107 -6.62 11.74 -16.40
N THR A 108 -7.49 10.75 -16.23
CA THR A 108 -8.92 10.97 -16.05
C THR A 108 -9.50 9.97 -15.05
N TRP A 109 -10.31 10.46 -14.13
CA TRP A 109 -11.23 9.64 -13.35
C TRP A 109 -12.59 9.63 -14.05
N THR A 110 -13.21 8.46 -14.24
CA THR A 110 -14.52 8.34 -14.90
C THR A 110 -15.47 7.51 -14.07
N ASP A 111 -16.59 8.11 -13.67
CA ASP A 111 -17.69 7.42 -12.99
C ASP A 111 -18.43 6.51 -13.97
N TYR A 112 -18.68 5.25 -13.60
CA TYR A 112 -19.33 4.31 -14.51
C TYR A 112 -20.82 4.55 -14.66
N ARG A 113 -21.49 5.09 -13.64
CA ARG A 113 -22.96 5.25 -13.64
C ARG A 113 -23.40 6.50 -14.40
N SER A 114 -22.79 7.64 -14.07
CA SER A 114 -23.08 8.96 -14.62
C SER A 114 -22.29 9.27 -15.87
N ARG A 115 -21.22 8.51 -16.16
CA ARG A 115 -20.25 8.78 -17.23
C ARG A 115 -19.49 10.10 -17.07
N GLN A 116 -19.60 10.74 -15.91
CA GLN A 116 -18.86 11.96 -15.61
C GLN A 116 -17.36 11.65 -15.61
N ALA A 117 -16.59 12.47 -16.33
CA ALA A 117 -15.15 12.40 -16.38
C ALA A 117 -14.56 13.65 -15.70
N LEU A 118 -13.57 13.43 -14.84
CA LEU A 118 -12.85 14.48 -14.12
C LEU A 118 -11.35 14.36 -14.42
N PRO A 119 -10.62 15.47 -14.57
CA PRO A 119 -9.17 15.43 -14.74
C PRO A 119 -8.51 14.84 -13.49
N LEU A 120 -7.49 14.03 -13.69
CA LEU A 120 -6.62 13.49 -12.64
C LEU A 120 -5.23 14.13 -12.82
N GLU A 121 -4.72 14.74 -11.76
CA GLU A 121 -3.38 15.34 -11.75
C GLU A 121 -2.70 15.01 -10.42
N LEU A 122 -1.52 14.41 -10.48
CA LEU A 122 -0.80 13.92 -9.32
C LEU A 122 0.67 14.33 -9.41
N GLU A 123 1.26 14.67 -8.27
CA GLU A 123 2.68 14.98 -8.11
C GLU A 123 3.31 14.03 -7.11
N LEU A 124 4.49 13.52 -7.44
CA LEU A 124 5.23 12.57 -6.63
C LEU A 124 5.75 13.27 -5.38
N VAL A 125 5.38 12.75 -4.22
CA VAL A 125 5.82 13.24 -2.90
C VAL A 125 6.94 12.38 -2.36
N ALA A 126 6.81 11.06 -2.53
CA ALA A 126 7.83 10.12 -2.09
C ALA A 126 7.86 8.86 -2.94
N TYR A 127 9.03 8.23 -3.02
CA TYR A 127 9.26 6.94 -3.65
C TYR A 127 10.08 6.08 -2.70
N ILE A 128 9.70 4.83 -2.50
CA ILE A 128 10.33 3.91 -1.56
C ILE A 128 10.64 2.63 -2.33
N ASP A 129 11.90 2.27 -2.48
CA ASP A 129 12.33 0.98 -3.04
C ASP A 129 13.21 0.23 -2.06
N SER A 130 13.89 -0.82 -2.53
CA SER A 130 14.74 -1.66 -1.71
C SER A 130 16.04 -1.00 -1.26
N ASP A 131 16.48 0.04 -1.96
CA ASP A 131 17.77 0.66 -1.71
C ASP A 131 17.57 1.83 -0.74
N ASP A 132 16.60 2.70 -1.03
CA ASP A 132 16.26 3.83 -0.17
C ASP A 132 14.84 4.38 -0.42
N ALA A 133 14.46 5.32 0.45
CA ALA A 133 13.36 6.22 0.21
C ALA A 133 13.86 7.58 -0.27
N TRP A 134 13.12 8.14 -1.22
CA TRP A 134 13.27 9.50 -1.70
C TRP A 134 12.01 10.33 -1.39
N PRO A 135 12.14 11.58 -0.91
CA PRO A 135 13.34 12.16 -0.30
C PRO A 135 13.89 11.31 0.85
N ALA A 136 15.17 11.47 1.23
CA ALA A 136 15.75 10.64 2.30
C ALA A 136 14.96 10.77 3.61
N GLY A 137 14.69 9.64 4.26
CA GLY A 137 13.95 9.56 5.52
C GLY A 137 12.78 8.59 5.47
N ARG A 138 12.05 8.47 6.58
CA ARG A 138 10.86 7.61 6.66
C ARG A 138 9.65 8.32 6.11
N HIS A 139 8.92 7.63 5.24
CA HIS A 139 7.67 8.10 4.68
C HIS A 139 6.51 7.22 5.14
N PRO A 140 5.36 7.81 5.50
CA PRO A 140 4.21 7.06 5.93
C PRO A 140 3.56 6.33 4.75
N LEU A 141 3.72 5.01 4.69
CA LEU A 141 3.00 4.18 3.74
C LEU A 141 1.56 3.97 4.21
N LEU A 142 0.62 4.55 3.46
CA LEU A 142 -0.81 4.39 3.73
C LEU A 142 -1.22 2.92 3.74
N GLN A 143 -2.03 2.55 4.73
CA GLN A 143 -2.63 1.22 4.82
C GLN A 143 -4.05 1.22 4.26
N ALA A 144 -4.44 0.12 3.61
CA ALA A 144 -5.76 -0.01 3.01
C ALA A 144 -6.87 -0.19 4.06
N ALA A 145 -6.53 -0.66 5.26
CA ALA A 145 -7.48 -0.79 6.35
C ALA A 145 -7.82 0.58 6.97
N SER A 146 -9.07 0.76 7.39
CA SER A 146 -9.49 1.92 8.18
C SER A 146 -10.72 1.56 9.04
N SER A 147 -11.03 2.40 10.01
CA SER A 147 -12.27 2.36 10.80
C SER A 147 -13.12 3.61 10.51
N GLU A 148 -14.26 3.78 11.18
CA GLU A 148 -15.05 5.00 11.05
C GLU A 148 -14.26 6.26 11.47
N ARG A 149 -13.45 6.17 12.54
CA ARG A 149 -12.72 7.31 13.10
C ARG A 149 -11.27 7.41 12.62
N PHE A 150 -10.62 6.28 12.35
CA PHE A 150 -9.17 6.24 12.13
C PHE A 150 -8.79 5.65 10.78
N TYR A 151 -7.68 6.13 10.22
CA TYR A 151 -6.92 5.45 9.18
C TYR A 151 -5.50 5.19 9.68
N PHE A 152 -4.77 4.32 8.98
CA PHE A 152 -3.49 3.82 9.49
C PHE A 152 -2.38 4.03 8.47
N GLN A 153 -1.19 4.29 8.98
CA GLN A 153 0.03 4.45 8.20
C GLN A 153 1.15 3.63 8.83
N VAL A 154 2.06 3.14 8.00
CA VAL A 154 3.27 2.45 8.45
C VAL A 154 4.47 3.24 7.93
N PRO A 155 5.27 3.87 8.81
CA PRO A 155 6.48 4.58 8.39
C PRO A 155 7.52 3.62 7.81
N MET A 156 8.01 3.91 6.60
CA MET A 156 8.97 3.09 5.85
C MET A 156 10.13 3.95 5.33
N ASP A 157 11.36 3.49 5.49
CA ASP A 157 12.58 4.05 4.89
C ASP A 157 13.10 3.22 3.71
N GLU A 158 12.73 1.94 3.64
CA GLU A 158 13.04 0.99 2.55
C GLU A 158 11.82 0.08 2.33
N SER A 159 11.67 -0.54 1.17
CA SER A 159 10.44 -1.25 0.78
C SER A 159 10.25 -2.60 1.46
N ASP A 160 11.32 -3.22 1.96
CA ASP A 160 11.31 -4.49 2.69
C ASP A 160 11.65 -4.34 4.19
N ALA A 161 11.82 -3.10 4.67
CA ALA A 161 12.08 -2.81 6.06
C ALA A 161 11.03 -3.45 6.99
N ALA A 162 11.50 -4.06 8.08
CA ALA A 162 10.60 -4.62 9.08
C ALA A 162 9.78 -3.51 9.74
N VAL A 163 8.48 -3.75 9.91
CA VAL A 163 7.58 -2.79 10.56
C VAL A 163 7.89 -2.74 12.03
N ARG A 164 8.09 -1.54 12.57
CA ARG A 164 8.35 -1.32 14.00
C ARG A 164 7.21 -0.56 14.68
N THR A 165 6.53 0.27 13.91
CA THR A 165 5.45 1.11 14.41
C THR A 165 4.28 1.13 13.46
N ILE A 166 3.09 1.36 14.02
CA ILE A 166 1.90 1.71 13.25
C ILE A 166 1.43 3.08 13.74
N GLU A 167 1.23 4.01 12.82
CA GLU A 167 0.66 5.32 13.11
C GLU A 167 -0.86 5.27 12.94
N VAL A 168 -1.56 5.61 14.02
CA VAL A 168 -3.03 5.75 14.04
C VAL A 168 -3.34 7.21 13.80
N MET A 169 -4.09 7.49 12.74
CA MET A 169 -4.39 8.84 12.28
C MET A 169 -5.89 9.12 12.42
N ASP A 170 -6.24 10.28 12.95
CA ASP A 170 -7.64 10.71 13.09
C ASP A 170 -8.17 11.24 11.75
N LYS A 171 -9.28 10.68 11.25
CA LYS A 171 -9.82 11.06 9.93
C LYS A 171 -10.33 12.49 9.90
N SER A 172 -10.85 13.01 11.01
CA SER A 172 -11.45 14.35 11.06
C SER A 172 -10.38 15.45 10.90
N SER A 173 -9.23 15.26 11.55
CA SER A 173 -8.16 16.25 11.61
C SER A 173 -6.98 15.95 10.69
N GLY A 174 -6.82 14.69 10.26
CA GLY A 174 -5.62 14.22 9.57
C GLY A 174 -4.37 14.14 10.46
N LYS A 175 -4.51 14.36 11.77
CA LYS A 175 -3.39 14.35 12.71
C LYS A 175 -3.20 12.96 13.29
N ARG A 176 -1.95 12.65 13.65
CA ARG A 176 -1.60 11.43 14.37
C ARG A 176 -2.24 11.44 15.74
N TRP A 177 -3.07 10.44 16.00
CA TRP A 177 -3.72 10.19 17.29
C TRP A 177 -2.78 9.43 18.23
N GLN A 178 -2.16 8.37 17.72
CA GLN A 178 -1.32 7.46 18.50
C GLN A 178 -0.24 6.84 17.62
N THR A 179 0.89 6.49 18.22
CA THR A 179 1.89 5.60 17.62
C THR A 179 1.88 4.29 18.42
N LEU A 180 1.71 3.18 17.71
CA LEU A 180 1.73 1.84 18.29
C LEU A 180 3.09 1.22 18.04
N GLU A 181 3.88 1.10 19.10
CA GLU A 181 5.17 0.41 19.06
C GLU A 181 4.93 -1.10 19.07
N LEU A 182 5.51 -1.81 18.11
CA LEU A 182 5.42 -3.26 18.07
C LEU A 182 6.42 -3.87 19.06
N ALA A 183 5.97 -4.92 19.76
CA ALA A 183 6.82 -5.64 20.69
C ALA A 183 8.04 -6.29 20.03
N GLN A 184 7.85 -6.75 18.80
CA GLN A 184 8.88 -7.30 17.92
C GLN A 184 8.63 -6.74 16.52
N PRO A 185 9.68 -6.56 15.70
CA PRO A 185 9.49 -6.14 14.32
C PRO A 185 8.58 -7.09 13.55
N GLY A 186 7.53 -6.55 12.94
CA GLY A 186 6.58 -7.29 12.11
C GLY A 186 6.96 -7.26 10.64
N CYS A 187 6.31 -8.08 9.83
CA CYS A 187 6.61 -8.18 8.40
C CYS A 187 5.86 -7.13 7.64
N ASN A 188 6.58 -6.45 6.76
CA ASN A 188 5.98 -5.56 5.81
C ASN A 188 5.24 -6.36 4.72
N ARG A 189 3.94 -6.08 4.57
CA ARG A 189 3.08 -6.58 3.47
C ARG A 189 2.57 -5.42 2.61
N GLY A 190 3.33 -4.34 2.56
CA GLY A 190 2.98 -3.11 1.86
C GLY A 190 1.74 -2.45 2.45
N MET A 191 0.79 -2.14 1.58
CA MET A 191 -0.48 -1.49 1.94
C MET A 191 -1.43 -2.39 2.74
N ASP A 192 -1.11 -3.69 2.85
CA ASP A 192 -1.92 -4.73 3.51
C ASP A 192 -1.29 -5.25 4.82
N THR A 193 -0.35 -4.49 5.38
CA THR A 193 0.32 -4.87 6.63
C THR A 193 -0.64 -4.87 7.81
N VAL A 194 -1.54 -3.89 7.83
CA VAL A 194 -2.50 -3.67 8.91
C VAL A 194 -3.90 -4.11 8.50
N GLN A 195 -4.60 -4.77 9.43
CA GLN A 195 -6.00 -5.18 9.31
C GLN A 195 -6.82 -4.58 10.44
N VAL A 196 -8.07 -4.23 10.15
CA VAL A 196 -9.04 -3.76 11.14
C VAL A 196 -10.20 -4.74 11.16
N VAL A 197 -10.54 -5.24 12.34
CA VAL A 197 -11.68 -6.13 12.55
C VAL A 197 -12.50 -5.65 13.74
N LEU A 198 -13.81 -5.89 13.68
CA LEU A 198 -14.69 -5.73 14.84
C LEU A 198 -14.83 -7.10 15.50
N GLU A 199 -14.28 -7.24 16.71
CA GLU A 199 -14.40 -8.46 17.51
C GLU A 199 -15.09 -8.12 18.84
N ARG A 200 -16.20 -8.81 19.13
CA ARG A 200 -17.01 -8.61 20.35
C ARG A 200 -17.43 -7.15 20.58
N GLY A 201 -17.65 -6.41 19.49
CA GLY A 201 -18.05 -4.99 19.52
C GLY A 201 -16.90 -3.99 19.71
N LEU A 202 -15.65 -4.47 19.82
CA LEU A 202 -14.47 -3.62 19.91
C LEU A 202 -13.68 -3.64 18.60
N THR A 203 -13.17 -2.47 18.22
CA THR A 203 -12.27 -2.36 17.07
C THR A 203 -10.91 -2.91 17.45
N GLN A 204 -10.43 -3.90 16.70
CA GLN A 204 -9.08 -4.41 16.83
C GLN A 204 -8.27 -4.09 15.59
N LEU A 205 -7.03 -3.67 15.83
CA LEU A 205 -5.98 -3.53 14.85
C LEU A 205 -5.10 -4.78 14.90
N ARG A 206 -4.87 -5.42 13.77
CA ARG A 206 -4.12 -6.67 13.69
C ARG A 206 -3.04 -6.62 12.62
N MET A 207 -1.93 -7.29 12.90
CA MET A 207 -0.95 -7.71 11.90
C MET A 207 -0.96 -9.23 11.78
N ALA A 208 -0.90 -9.73 10.56
CA ALA A 208 -0.97 -11.15 10.30
C ALA A 208 0.23 -11.91 10.90
N GLN A 209 -0.04 -12.84 11.81
CA GLN A 209 0.96 -13.77 12.33
C GLN A 209 1.26 -14.87 11.30
N THR A 210 2.53 -15.22 11.14
CA THR A 210 2.97 -16.38 10.35
C THR A 210 4.07 -17.14 11.08
N PRO A 211 4.45 -18.35 10.64
CA PRO A 211 5.57 -19.09 11.23
C PRO A 211 6.89 -18.32 11.28
N TYR A 212 7.09 -17.36 10.37
CA TYR A 212 8.32 -16.58 10.24
C TYR A 212 8.14 -15.11 10.64
N CYS A 213 6.98 -14.76 11.18
CA CYS A 213 6.66 -13.37 11.47
C CYS A 213 5.76 -13.21 12.70
N PRO A 214 6.22 -12.49 13.73
CA PRO A 214 5.36 -12.17 14.87
C PRO A 214 4.20 -11.29 14.39
N GLY A 215 2.99 -11.66 14.77
CA GLY A 215 1.82 -10.80 14.62
C GLY A 215 1.74 -9.79 15.76
N ALA A 216 0.78 -8.88 15.67
CA ALA A 216 0.44 -7.94 16.73
C ALA A 216 -1.07 -7.75 16.76
N VAL A 217 -1.63 -7.56 17.96
CA VAL A 217 -3.05 -7.28 18.15
C VAL A 217 -3.18 -6.13 19.14
N PHE A 218 -3.78 -5.03 18.68
CA PHE A 218 -4.15 -3.91 19.54
C PHE A 218 -5.66 -3.77 19.57
N GLU A 219 -6.24 -3.60 20.74
CA GLU A 219 -7.67 -3.42 20.91
C GLU A 219 -7.99 -1.99 21.33
N TRP A 220 -9.04 -1.42 20.76
CA TRP A 220 -9.53 -0.12 21.16
C TRP A 220 -10.15 -0.18 22.56
N ASP A 221 -9.58 0.57 23.50
CA ASP A 221 -10.20 0.86 24.79
C ASP A 221 -11.01 2.16 24.70
N PRO A 222 -12.36 2.09 24.80
CA PRO A 222 -13.21 3.27 24.76
C PRO A 222 -13.08 4.17 26.01
N VAL A 223 -12.59 3.64 27.13
CA VAL A 223 -12.40 4.42 28.37
C VAL A 223 -11.11 5.21 28.31
N ALA A 224 -10.02 4.59 27.87
CA ALA A 224 -8.71 5.23 27.72
C ALA A 224 -8.55 6.00 26.39
N GLU A 225 -9.54 5.90 25.49
CA GLU A 225 -9.58 6.45 24.13
C GLU A 225 -8.32 6.17 23.30
N ARG A 226 -7.81 4.93 23.38
CA ARG A 226 -6.59 4.51 22.71
C ARG A 226 -6.62 3.03 22.35
N PHE A 227 -5.75 2.63 21.45
CA PHE A 227 -5.46 1.23 21.20
C PHE A 227 -4.44 0.70 22.22
N GLU A 228 -4.72 -0.44 22.83
CA GLU A 228 -3.87 -1.11 23.81
C GLU A 228 -3.41 -2.48 23.29
N ASP A 229 -2.15 -2.82 23.56
CA ASP A 229 -1.61 -4.14 23.23
C ASP A 229 -2.23 -5.19 24.16
N ARG A 230 -3.02 -6.11 23.61
CA ARG A 230 -3.69 -7.17 24.40
C ARG A 230 -2.82 -8.41 24.58
N LEU A 231 -1.65 -8.48 23.93
CA LEU A 231 -0.70 -9.58 24.08
C LEU A 231 0.35 -9.30 25.17
N ARG A 232 0.27 -8.15 25.86
CA ARG A 232 1.14 -7.72 26.95
C ARG A 232 0.38 -7.53 28.25
#